data_AF-A0A7V6D2J7-F1
#
_entry.id   AF-A0A7V6D2J7-F1
#
_cell.length_a   1.000
_cell.length_b   1.000
_cell.length_c   1.000
_cell.angle_alpha   90.00
_cell.angle_beta   90.00
_cell.angle_gamma   90.00
#
_symmetry.space_group_name_H-M   'P 1'
#
loop_
_entity.id
_entity.type
_entity.pdbx_description
1 polymer ?
#
loop_
_entity_poly.entity_id
_entity_poly.type
_entity_poly.pdbx_seq_one_letter_code
_entity_poly.pdbx_strand_id
1 'polypeptide(L)'
;MPFNLMAQLWNDGHFRMFHRPSPVVSTFPSHSEVALTAALHAPPVPGYEHRFFDIRRNRLRGGSALTVFGGPFPYLRRLDYTEPGLWKGLHFVFPEEFALADLGRLCERVKRSQKKQFVAHLASFDAALHTLEPDQLRNLLLEVERTMRRLLEERDEGLNVLLFSDHGNTLQPSRMVPVRSGLREAGWRPRTHLVHPTDVVIPEYGLVGFVALYCHPEARAHLAADMVSLPGVDLTLYLEEANSVVIQNRQGQRASIRWDFQGTTYWYSADQGDVLGLVPLLEAYSAEQTRRGYRIHHPELLRALVLHQPYPDTLHRIRAWAESYHVVNRCDVVASLAPGYHYGKPVFEWFVELKSTHGGLDWSSSVGFAMATWELPAVLRIEQVLDCLGGARDRPRAS
;
A
#
# COMPACT_ATOMS: atom_id res chain seq x y z
N MET A 1 -4.67 -4.94 6.61
CA MET A 1 -4.54 -6.06 7.57
C MET A 1 -3.17 -6.72 7.39
N PRO A 2 -2.30 -6.70 8.41
CA PRO A 2 -0.95 -7.24 8.31
C PRO A 2 -0.89 -8.76 8.20
N PHE A 3 0.09 -9.27 7.45
CA PHE A 3 0.35 -10.71 7.33
C PHE A 3 0.57 -11.42 8.67
N ASN A 4 1.45 -10.87 9.52
CA ASN A 4 1.84 -11.51 10.77
C ASN A 4 0.65 -11.77 11.71
N LEU A 5 -0.31 -10.85 11.77
CA LEU A 5 -1.51 -10.99 12.59
C LEU A 5 -2.35 -12.19 12.10
N MET A 6 -2.58 -12.29 10.80
CA MET A 6 -3.36 -13.40 10.23
C MET A 6 -2.61 -14.73 10.30
N ALA A 7 -1.29 -14.73 10.10
CA ALA A 7 -0.46 -15.91 10.24
C ALA A 7 -0.48 -16.43 11.69
N GLN A 8 -0.44 -15.54 12.68
CA GLN A 8 -0.57 -15.90 14.09
C GLN A 8 -1.94 -16.51 14.40
N LEU A 9 -3.03 -15.86 13.98
CA LEU A 9 -4.39 -16.39 14.16
C LEU A 9 -4.54 -17.79 13.55
N TRP A 10 -3.99 -17.99 12.35
CA TRP A 10 -4.01 -19.30 11.72
C TRP A 10 -3.20 -20.33 12.52
N ASN A 11 -2.01 -19.98 13.01
CA ASN A 11 -1.22 -20.87 13.87
C ASN A 11 -1.95 -21.24 15.17
N ASP A 12 -2.70 -20.29 15.75
CA ASP A 12 -3.51 -20.47 16.97
C ASP A 12 -4.72 -21.39 16.77
N GLY A 13 -5.06 -21.80 15.54
CA GLY A 13 -6.21 -22.67 15.27
C GLY A 13 -7.42 -21.98 14.64
N HIS A 14 -7.34 -20.67 14.36
CA HIS A 14 -8.40 -19.93 13.69
C HIS A 14 -8.29 -20.01 12.16
N PHE A 15 -9.39 -19.68 11.45
CA PHE A 15 -9.43 -19.61 9.99
C PHE A 15 -9.10 -20.93 9.27
N ARG A 16 -9.35 -22.08 9.91
CA ARG A 16 -9.01 -23.41 9.37
C ARG A 16 -9.82 -23.86 8.15
N MET A 17 -10.87 -23.13 7.79
CA MET A 17 -11.55 -23.32 6.49
C MET A 17 -10.68 -22.87 5.30
N PHE A 18 -9.60 -22.13 5.56
CA PHE A 18 -8.65 -21.67 4.56
C PHE A 18 -7.31 -22.39 4.68
N HIS A 19 -6.62 -22.49 3.56
CA HIS A 19 -5.19 -22.79 3.58
C HIS A 19 -4.41 -21.70 4.32
N ARG A 20 -3.19 -22.04 4.75
CA ARG A 20 -2.30 -21.11 5.44
C ARG A 20 -2.19 -19.79 4.65
N PRO A 21 -2.24 -18.62 5.31
CA PRO A 21 -2.10 -17.35 4.61
C PRO A 21 -0.76 -17.25 3.90
N SER A 22 -0.79 -16.67 2.71
CA SER A 22 0.37 -16.23 1.95
C SER A 22 0.58 -14.72 2.15
N PRO A 23 1.83 -14.24 2.27
CA PRO A 23 2.12 -12.81 2.24
C PRO A 23 1.80 -12.22 0.87
N VAL A 24 1.13 -11.07 0.88
CA VAL A 24 0.79 -10.28 -0.30
C VAL A 24 1.51 -8.94 -0.20
N VAL A 25 2.36 -8.65 -1.17
CA VAL A 25 3.07 -7.38 -1.24
C VAL A 25 2.22 -6.34 -1.96
N SER A 26 1.94 -5.25 -1.28
CA SER A 26 1.20 -4.11 -1.83
C SER A 26 2.06 -3.27 -2.79
N THR A 27 1.42 -2.32 -3.45
CA THR A 27 2.07 -1.29 -4.27
C THR A 27 2.93 -0.34 -3.41
N PHE A 28 3.62 0.60 -4.06
CA PHE A 28 4.21 1.76 -3.38
C PHE A 28 3.65 3.06 -3.97
N PRO A 29 3.13 3.99 -3.15
CA PRO A 29 2.82 3.83 -1.72
C PRO A 29 1.81 2.71 -1.43
N SER A 30 1.91 2.06 -0.26
CA SER A 30 0.99 0.98 0.16
C SER A 30 -0.32 1.55 0.70
N HIS A 31 -1.17 1.99 -0.22
CA HIS A 31 -2.43 2.68 0.07
C HIS A 31 -3.57 2.10 -0.78
N SER A 32 -4.77 2.02 -0.21
CA SER A 32 -5.90 1.28 -0.79
C SER A 32 -6.23 1.68 -2.22
N GLU A 33 -6.24 2.96 -2.55
CA GLU A 33 -6.59 3.44 -3.88
C GLU A 33 -5.62 2.90 -4.93
N VAL A 34 -4.33 2.87 -4.61
CA VAL A 34 -3.26 2.39 -5.50
C VAL A 34 -3.28 0.87 -5.56
N ALA A 35 -3.36 0.21 -4.40
CA ALA A 35 -3.33 -1.23 -4.26
C ALA A 35 -4.57 -1.92 -4.87
N LEU A 36 -5.77 -1.40 -4.64
CA LEU A 36 -7.00 -1.91 -5.24
C LEU A 36 -7.06 -1.65 -6.74
N THR A 37 -6.49 -0.53 -7.20
CA THR A 37 -6.34 -0.29 -8.65
C THR A 37 -5.46 -1.35 -9.30
N ALA A 38 -4.36 -1.73 -8.64
CA ALA A 38 -3.49 -2.82 -9.08
C ALA A 38 -4.20 -4.18 -9.01
N ALA A 39 -4.78 -4.56 -7.87
CA ALA A 39 -5.47 -5.84 -7.65
C ALA A 39 -6.59 -6.09 -8.67
N LEU A 40 -7.37 -5.05 -8.97
CA LEU A 40 -8.56 -5.15 -9.82
C LEU A 40 -8.24 -4.92 -11.31
N HIS A 41 -6.97 -4.72 -11.67
CA HIS A 41 -6.54 -4.35 -13.03
C HIS A 41 -7.39 -3.18 -13.57
N ALA A 42 -7.55 -2.16 -12.73
CA ALA A 42 -8.36 -0.98 -13.04
C ALA A 42 -7.49 0.12 -13.67
N PRO A 43 -8.09 1.03 -14.46
CA PRO A 43 -7.38 2.22 -14.92
C PRO A 43 -6.84 3.06 -13.74
N PRO A 44 -5.71 3.78 -13.94
CA PRO A 44 -5.10 4.62 -12.91
C PRO A 44 -6.07 5.60 -12.24
N VAL A 45 -5.90 5.80 -10.93
CA VAL A 45 -6.64 6.83 -10.16
C VAL A 45 -6.02 8.21 -10.36
N PRO A 46 -6.74 9.32 -10.11
CA PRO A 46 -6.21 10.66 -10.36
C PRO A 46 -4.93 11.00 -9.59
N GLY A 47 -4.77 10.49 -8.38
CA GLY A 47 -3.58 10.66 -7.54
C GLY A 47 -3.56 9.63 -6.42
N TYR A 48 -2.57 9.74 -5.53
CA TYR A 48 -2.36 8.73 -4.47
C TYR A 48 -3.49 8.69 -3.44
N GLU A 49 -4.08 9.83 -3.12
CA GLU A 49 -5.17 9.96 -2.15
C GLU A 49 -6.34 10.75 -2.75
N HIS A 50 -7.43 10.83 -2.00
CA HIS A 50 -8.59 11.65 -2.35
C HIS A 50 -8.28 13.15 -2.54
N ARG A 51 -7.20 13.67 -1.95
CA ARG A 51 -6.66 15.00 -2.28
C ARG A 51 -5.35 14.82 -3.04
N PHE A 52 -5.26 15.42 -4.22
CA PHE A 52 -4.11 15.24 -5.10
C PHE A 52 -3.80 16.54 -5.86
N PHE A 53 -2.61 16.61 -6.46
CA PHE A 53 -2.22 17.69 -7.35
C PHE A 53 -2.53 17.31 -8.80
N ASP A 54 -3.36 18.10 -9.49
CA ASP A 54 -3.64 17.94 -10.92
C ASP A 54 -2.55 18.68 -11.69
N ILE A 55 -1.56 17.95 -12.21
CA ILE A 55 -0.36 18.50 -12.86
C ILE A 55 -0.76 19.34 -14.08
N ARG A 56 -1.70 18.84 -14.89
CA ARG A 56 -2.17 19.53 -16.09
C ARG A 56 -2.85 20.86 -15.79
N ARG A 57 -3.53 20.96 -14.63
CA ARG A 57 -4.21 22.19 -14.19
C ARG A 57 -3.40 23.01 -13.19
N ASN A 58 -2.21 22.55 -12.82
CA ASN A 58 -1.33 23.18 -11.83
C ASN A 58 -2.07 23.58 -10.54
N ARG A 59 -2.89 22.67 -9.97
CA ARG A 59 -3.63 22.96 -8.73
C ARG A 59 -4.01 21.72 -7.93
N LEU A 60 -4.16 21.88 -6.61
CA LEU A 60 -4.76 20.86 -5.74
C LEU A 60 -6.25 20.64 -6.09
N ARG A 61 -6.68 19.37 -6.04
CA ARG A 61 -8.07 18.94 -6.26
C ARG A 61 -8.47 17.85 -5.27
N GLY A 62 -9.78 17.60 -5.19
CA GLY A 62 -10.36 16.54 -4.36
C GLY A 62 -10.50 16.94 -2.89
N GLY A 63 -10.26 16.01 -1.97
CA GLY A 63 -10.46 16.17 -0.53
C GLY A 63 -11.83 15.67 -0.06
N SER A 64 -12.35 16.24 1.04
CA SER A 64 -13.53 15.72 1.75
C SER A 64 -14.78 15.55 0.88
N ALA A 65 -15.01 16.45 -0.08
CA ALA A 65 -16.14 16.32 -1.01
C ALA A 65 -16.04 15.02 -1.86
N LEU A 66 -14.83 14.66 -2.30
CA LEU A 66 -14.60 13.42 -3.06
C LEU A 66 -14.81 12.18 -2.18
N THR A 67 -14.48 12.27 -0.89
CA THR A 67 -14.67 11.20 0.09
C THR A 67 -16.14 10.94 0.39
N VAL A 68 -16.92 11.99 0.60
CA VAL A 68 -18.33 11.90 1.00
C VAL A 68 -19.22 11.55 -0.18
N PHE A 69 -19.04 12.22 -1.32
CA PHE A 69 -19.92 12.06 -2.48
C PHE A 69 -19.46 10.96 -3.44
N GLY A 70 -18.32 10.33 -3.16
CA GLY A 70 -17.70 9.33 -4.01
C GLY A 70 -16.98 9.98 -5.20
N GLY A 71 -15.68 9.72 -5.31
CA GLY A 71 -14.91 10.08 -6.50
C GLY A 71 -15.14 9.11 -7.64
N PRO A 72 -14.87 9.53 -8.90
CA PRO A 72 -14.92 8.64 -10.06
C PRO A 72 -13.70 7.70 -10.08
N PHE A 73 -13.44 6.98 -8.99
CA PHE A 73 -12.34 6.03 -8.88
C PHE A 73 -12.64 4.80 -9.73
N PRO A 74 -11.83 4.48 -10.76
CA PRO A 74 -12.15 3.42 -11.71
C PRO A 74 -12.33 2.05 -11.07
N TYR A 75 -11.53 1.74 -10.03
CA TYR A 75 -11.58 0.44 -9.34
C TYR A 75 -12.94 0.19 -8.66
N LEU A 76 -13.65 1.22 -8.19
CA LEU A 76 -14.96 1.05 -7.55
C LEU A 76 -15.99 0.42 -8.49
N ARG A 77 -15.84 0.59 -9.82
CA ARG A 77 -16.72 -0.02 -10.83
C ARG A 77 -16.48 -1.53 -11.01
N ARG A 78 -15.38 -2.05 -10.47
CA ARG A 78 -15.03 -3.48 -10.49
C ARG A 78 -15.53 -4.21 -9.23
N LEU A 79 -16.09 -3.48 -8.26
CA LEU A 79 -16.60 -4.04 -7.02
C LEU A 79 -18.11 -4.26 -7.09
N ASP A 80 -18.57 -5.40 -6.59
CA ASP A 80 -19.98 -5.70 -6.36
C ASP A 80 -20.47 -5.11 -5.03
N TYR A 81 -19.54 -4.95 -4.10
CA TYR A 81 -19.78 -4.35 -2.80
C TYR A 81 -18.62 -3.48 -2.33
N THR A 82 -18.97 -2.31 -1.86
CA THR A 82 -18.13 -1.46 -1.00
C THR A 82 -19.05 -0.59 -0.17
N GLU A 83 -18.60 -0.17 1.02
CA GLU A 83 -19.43 0.61 1.91
C GLU A 83 -19.78 2.00 1.32
N PRO A 84 -21.04 2.45 1.42
CA PRO A 84 -21.46 3.77 0.97
C PRO A 84 -20.77 4.94 1.70
N GLY A 85 -20.37 5.97 0.94
CA GLY A 85 -19.43 7.03 1.38
C GLY A 85 -19.92 8.05 2.42
N LEU A 86 -21.22 8.11 2.73
CA LEU A 86 -21.77 9.14 3.63
C LEU A 86 -21.29 9.02 5.09
N TRP A 87 -20.83 7.84 5.51
CA TRP A 87 -20.48 7.55 6.90
C TRP A 87 -18.99 7.28 7.15
N LYS A 88 -18.13 7.43 6.12
CA LYS A 88 -16.69 7.11 6.22
C LYS A 88 -15.95 7.86 7.34
N GLY A 89 -16.39 9.07 7.70
CA GLY A 89 -15.82 9.80 8.84
C GLY A 89 -16.21 9.23 10.21
N LEU A 90 -17.39 8.60 10.33
CA LEU A 90 -17.84 7.99 11.58
C LEU A 90 -17.18 6.64 11.87
N HIS A 91 -16.55 6.01 10.87
CA HIS A 91 -15.76 4.80 11.06
C HIS A 91 -14.66 4.97 12.09
N PHE A 92 -14.10 6.18 12.20
CA PHE A 92 -13.06 6.46 13.18
C PHE A 92 -13.61 6.80 14.58
N VAL A 93 -14.93 6.97 14.72
CA VAL A 93 -15.59 7.24 16.02
C VAL A 93 -16.18 5.95 16.61
N PHE A 94 -16.76 5.09 15.77
CA PHE A 94 -17.37 3.81 16.16
C PHE A 94 -16.80 2.65 15.33
N PRO A 95 -15.47 2.40 15.40
CA PRO A 95 -14.78 1.49 14.46
C PRO A 95 -15.30 0.05 14.50
N GLU A 96 -15.60 -0.48 15.70
CA GLU A 96 -16.07 -1.86 15.85
C GLU A 96 -17.48 -2.02 15.29
N GLU A 97 -18.40 -1.13 15.63
CA GLU A 97 -19.79 -1.17 15.20
C GLU A 97 -19.92 -1.04 13.68
N PHE A 98 -19.13 -0.15 13.07
CA PHE A 98 -19.12 0.00 11.61
C PHE A 98 -18.52 -1.20 10.91
N ALA A 99 -17.43 -1.79 11.43
CA ALA A 99 -16.85 -3.00 10.86
C ALA A 99 -17.81 -4.20 10.92
N LEU A 100 -18.49 -4.40 12.05
CA LEU A 100 -19.52 -5.43 12.20
C LEU A 100 -20.72 -5.19 11.27
N ALA A 101 -21.18 -3.94 11.15
CA ALA A 101 -22.25 -3.58 10.23
C ALA A 101 -21.84 -3.81 8.76
N ASP A 102 -20.58 -3.58 8.42
CA ASP A 102 -20.02 -3.83 7.08
C ASP A 102 -20.01 -5.33 6.75
N LEU A 103 -19.61 -6.18 7.71
CA LEU A 103 -19.73 -7.64 7.59
C LEU A 103 -21.19 -8.09 7.42
N GLY A 104 -22.11 -7.53 8.19
CA GLY A 104 -23.54 -7.85 8.07
C GLY A 104 -24.08 -7.51 6.67
N ARG A 105 -23.75 -6.33 6.14
CA ARG A 105 -24.13 -5.90 4.79
C ARG A 105 -23.47 -6.75 3.71
N LEU A 106 -22.20 -7.13 3.89
CA LEU A 106 -21.51 -8.07 3.00
C LEU A 106 -22.30 -9.38 2.91
N CYS A 107 -22.65 -10.00 4.04
CA CYS A 107 -23.43 -11.23 4.05
C CYS A 107 -24.74 -11.10 3.27
N GLU A 108 -25.52 -10.05 3.53
CA GLU A 108 -26.78 -9.81 2.83
C GLU A 108 -26.59 -9.67 1.32
N ARG A 109 -25.53 -8.97 0.88
CA ARG A 109 -25.23 -8.78 -0.53
C ARG A 109 -24.74 -10.06 -1.21
N VAL A 110 -23.90 -10.83 -0.54
CA VAL A 110 -23.46 -12.15 -1.03
C VAL A 110 -24.66 -13.08 -1.17
N LYS A 111 -25.55 -13.15 -0.16
CA LYS A 111 -26.78 -13.97 -0.16
C LYS A 111 -27.71 -13.66 -1.33
N ARG A 112 -27.85 -12.39 -1.69
CA ARG A 112 -28.71 -11.93 -2.79
C ARG A 112 -28.05 -12.01 -4.17
N SER A 113 -26.72 -12.13 -4.22
CA SER A 113 -25.99 -12.20 -5.49
C SER A 113 -26.25 -13.51 -6.22
N GLN A 114 -26.44 -13.41 -7.53
CA GLN A 114 -26.50 -14.54 -8.48
C GLN A 114 -25.25 -14.59 -9.38
N LYS A 115 -24.24 -13.74 -9.10
CA LYS A 115 -23.02 -13.68 -9.91
C LYS A 115 -22.13 -14.88 -9.62
N LYS A 116 -21.50 -15.42 -10.65
CA LYS A 116 -20.48 -16.48 -10.52
C LYS A 116 -19.24 -16.02 -9.73
N GLN A 117 -18.94 -14.73 -9.80
CA GLN A 117 -17.87 -14.08 -9.06
C GLN A 117 -18.46 -12.86 -8.38
N PHE A 118 -18.15 -12.69 -7.10
CA PHE A 118 -18.58 -11.55 -6.30
C PHE A 118 -17.36 -10.95 -5.62
N VAL A 119 -17.07 -9.68 -5.91
CA VAL A 119 -15.90 -8.98 -5.39
C VAL A 119 -16.35 -7.89 -4.42
N ALA A 120 -15.86 -7.97 -3.19
CA ALA A 120 -16.22 -7.06 -2.12
C ALA A 120 -14.98 -6.39 -1.52
N HIS A 121 -15.13 -5.14 -1.13
CA HIS A 121 -14.14 -4.39 -0.35
C HIS A 121 -14.76 -3.89 0.95
N LEU A 122 -14.19 -4.32 2.08
CA LEU A 122 -14.60 -3.95 3.44
C LEU A 122 -13.76 -2.76 3.94
N ALA A 123 -14.12 -1.55 3.51
CA ALA A 123 -13.32 -0.35 3.79
C ALA A 123 -13.27 0.03 5.28
N SER A 124 -14.28 -0.35 6.06
CA SER A 124 -14.38 -0.06 7.50
C SER A 124 -13.25 -0.67 8.34
N PHE A 125 -12.64 -1.77 7.87
CA PHE A 125 -11.56 -2.46 8.59
C PHE A 125 -10.25 -1.67 8.61
N ASP A 126 -10.08 -0.73 7.68
CA ASP A 126 -8.94 0.19 7.70
C ASP A 126 -9.02 1.15 8.88
N ALA A 127 -10.19 1.79 9.08
CA ALA A 127 -10.43 2.62 10.26
C ALA A 127 -10.29 1.84 11.57
N ALA A 128 -10.76 0.58 11.59
CA ALA A 128 -10.60 -0.30 12.75
C ALA A 128 -9.11 -0.57 13.05
N LEU A 129 -8.27 -0.82 12.05
CA LEU A 129 -6.82 -0.98 12.24
C LEU A 129 -6.16 0.28 12.82
N HIS A 130 -6.60 1.44 12.36
CA HIS A 130 -6.06 2.73 12.78
C HIS A 130 -6.41 3.10 14.22
N THR A 131 -7.44 2.50 14.83
CA THR A 131 -8.05 3.02 16.06
C THR A 131 -8.25 1.99 17.16
N LEU A 132 -8.43 0.71 16.83
CA LEU A 132 -8.69 -0.35 17.82
C LEU A 132 -7.40 -0.82 18.49
N GLU A 133 -7.54 -1.21 19.75
CA GLU A 133 -6.49 -1.91 20.48
C GLU A 133 -6.34 -3.37 19.98
N PRO A 134 -5.17 -4.01 20.17
CA PRO A 134 -4.89 -5.34 19.63
C PRO A 134 -5.93 -6.42 19.95
N ASP A 135 -6.46 -6.43 21.18
CA ASP A 135 -7.47 -7.43 21.60
C ASP A 135 -8.83 -7.21 20.93
N GLN A 136 -9.23 -5.94 20.74
CA GLN A 136 -10.46 -5.58 20.04
C GLN A 136 -10.35 -5.97 18.56
N LEU A 137 -9.21 -5.65 17.93
CA LEU A 137 -8.92 -6.07 16.56
C LEU A 137 -8.94 -7.58 16.41
N ARG A 138 -8.36 -8.33 17.36
CA ARG A 138 -8.42 -9.80 17.38
C ARG A 138 -9.87 -10.29 17.41
N ASN A 139 -10.69 -9.77 18.31
CA ASN A 139 -12.11 -10.16 18.42
C ASN A 139 -12.89 -9.87 17.13
N LEU A 140 -12.65 -8.71 16.52
CA LEU A 140 -13.25 -8.35 15.24
C LEU A 140 -12.85 -9.32 14.11
N LEU A 141 -11.59 -9.77 14.07
CA LEU A 141 -11.14 -10.78 13.11
C LEU A 141 -11.80 -12.15 13.37
N LEU A 142 -12.06 -12.52 14.62
CA LEU A 142 -12.83 -13.75 14.92
C LEU A 142 -14.29 -13.65 14.44
N GLU A 143 -14.88 -12.46 14.40
CA GLU A 143 -16.18 -12.24 13.75
C GLU A 143 -16.10 -12.39 12.23
N VAL A 144 -14.99 -11.99 11.59
CA VAL A 144 -14.74 -12.31 10.17
C VAL A 144 -14.72 -13.82 9.96
N GLU A 145 -14.00 -14.58 10.81
CA GLU A 145 -13.98 -16.05 10.73
C GLU A 145 -15.39 -16.64 10.82
N ARG A 146 -16.16 -16.28 11.86
CA ARG A 146 -17.54 -16.77 12.06
C ARG A 146 -18.41 -16.45 10.85
N THR A 147 -18.27 -15.25 10.31
CA THR A 147 -19.01 -14.77 9.14
C THR A 147 -18.67 -15.58 7.89
N MET A 148 -17.39 -15.80 7.60
CA MET A 148 -16.94 -16.60 6.46
C MET A 148 -17.37 -18.06 6.59
N ARG A 149 -17.30 -18.64 7.79
CA ARG A 149 -17.76 -20.01 8.07
C ARG A 149 -19.23 -20.16 7.74
N ARG A 150 -20.07 -19.25 8.25
CA ARG A 150 -21.51 -19.25 7.97
C ARG A 150 -21.80 -19.15 6.47
N LEU A 151 -21.08 -18.28 5.74
CA LEU A 151 -21.28 -18.16 4.28
C LEU A 151 -20.92 -19.44 3.52
N LEU A 152 -19.88 -20.16 3.95
CA LEU A 152 -19.48 -21.44 3.37
C LEU A 152 -20.45 -22.57 3.70
N GLU A 153 -21.06 -22.56 4.89
CA GLU A 153 -22.06 -23.55 5.33
C GLU A 153 -23.44 -23.34 4.69
N GLU A 154 -23.88 -22.08 4.54
CA GLU A 154 -25.21 -21.73 4.01
C GLU A 154 -25.30 -21.80 2.47
N ARG A 155 -24.17 -21.75 1.77
CA ARG A 155 -24.13 -21.90 0.31
C ARG A 155 -23.86 -23.38 0.00
N ASP A 156 -24.82 -24.01 -0.67
CA ASP A 156 -24.66 -25.37 -1.25
C ASP A 156 -23.33 -25.51 -2.00
N GLU A 157 -22.87 -26.75 -2.14
CA GLU A 157 -21.56 -27.12 -2.69
C GLU A 157 -21.11 -26.22 -3.87
N GLY A 158 -20.01 -25.48 -3.68
CA GLY A 158 -19.37 -24.72 -4.76
C GLY A 158 -18.86 -23.33 -4.42
N LEU A 159 -19.13 -22.77 -3.23
CA LEU A 159 -18.53 -21.49 -2.86
C LEU A 159 -17.03 -21.66 -2.58
N ASN A 160 -16.22 -20.92 -3.34
CA ASN A 160 -14.79 -20.74 -3.15
C ASN A 160 -14.54 -19.31 -2.71
N VAL A 161 -13.75 -19.12 -1.66
CA VAL A 161 -13.49 -17.80 -1.08
C VAL A 161 -11.99 -17.50 -1.13
N LEU A 162 -11.66 -16.31 -1.64
CA LEU A 162 -10.35 -15.67 -1.53
C LEU A 162 -10.52 -14.44 -0.65
N LEU A 163 -9.87 -14.43 0.50
CA LEU A 163 -9.82 -13.31 1.43
C LEU A 163 -8.41 -12.74 1.42
N PHE A 164 -8.27 -11.44 1.17
CA PHE A 164 -6.96 -10.80 1.14
C PHE A 164 -7.02 -9.37 1.67
N SER A 165 -5.86 -8.85 2.02
CA SER A 165 -5.64 -7.45 2.33
C SER A 165 -4.87 -6.76 1.22
N ASP A 166 -5.30 -5.56 0.87
CA ASP A 166 -4.65 -4.66 -0.09
C ASP A 166 -3.31 -4.13 0.40
N HIS A 167 -3.12 -3.96 1.71
CA HIS A 167 -1.85 -3.60 2.33
C HIS A 167 -1.69 -4.13 3.77
N GLY A 168 -0.47 -3.96 4.30
CA GLY A 168 -0.16 -4.17 5.70
C GLY A 168 -0.59 -2.99 6.58
N ASN A 169 -0.04 -2.93 7.78
CA ASN A 169 -0.20 -1.84 8.75
C ASN A 169 0.88 -2.01 9.84
N THR A 170 1.44 -0.91 10.32
CA THR A 170 2.56 -0.90 11.28
C THR A 170 2.19 -1.43 12.68
N LEU A 171 0.92 -1.37 13.06
CA LEU A 171 0.41 -1.74 14.40
C LEU A 171 1.19 -1.10 15.56
N GLN A 172 1.69 0.12 15.36
CA GLN A 172 2.35 0.89 16.41
C GLN A 172 1.96 2.37 16.34
N PRO A 173 1.89 3.06 17.49
CA PRO A 173 1.57 4.48 17.52
C PRO A 173 2.53 5.29 16.64
N SER A 174 1.99 6.30 15.98
CA SER A 174 2.77 7.18 15.10
C SER A 174 2.60 8.65 15.42
N ARG A 175 3.60 9.44 15.01
CA ARG A 175 3.59 10.90 15.16
C ARG A 175 3.76 11.61 13.82
N MET A 176 3.15 12.78 13.70
CA MET A 176 3.21 13.57 12.48
C MET A 176 4.63 14.10 12.19
N VAL A 177 5.09 13.94 10.96
CA VAL A 177 6.33 14.55 10.47
C VAL A 177 6.10 16.04 10.19
N PRO A 178 6.99 16.95 10.64
CA PRO A 178 6.85 18.39 10.45
C PRO A 178 7.22 18.85 9.01
N VAL A 179 6.64 18.22 7.99
CA VAL A 179 7.03 18.40 6.58
C VAL A 179 6.96 19.87 6.15
N ARG A 180 5.83 20.53 6.41
CA ARG A 180 5.63 21.91 5.94
C ARG A 180 6.57 22.91 6.61
N SER A 181 6.81 22.80 7.91
CA SER A 181 7.73 23.70 8.63
C SER A 181 9.17 23.39 8.27
N GLY A 182 9.57 22.11 8.27
CA GLY A 182 10.92 21.69 7.90
C GLY A 182 11.31 22.12 6.48
N LEU A 183 10.41 21.97 5.51
CA LEU A 183 10.68 22.44 4.15
C LEU A 183 10.75 23.98 4.05
N ARG A 184 9.97 24.73 4.84
CA ARG A 184 10.10 26.19 4.90
C ARG A 184 11.42 26.64 5.48
N GLU A 185 11.89 25.96 6.53
CA GLU A 185 13.21 26.21 7.14
C GLU A 185 14.34 25.93 6.15
N ALA A 186 14.18 24.91 5.29
CA ALA A 186 15.08 24.63 4.16
C ALA A 186 14.90 25.58 2.95
N GLY A 187 14.04 26.60 3.04
CA GLY A 187 13.86 27.62 1.99
C GLY A 187 12.83 27.29 0.91
N TRP A 188 12.10 26.17 1.02
CA TRP A 188 11.01 25.83 0.11
C TRP A 188 9.74 26.63 0.43
N ARG A 189 8.87 26.72 -0.58
CA ARG A 189 7.59 27.43 -0.50
C ARG A 189 6.46 26.41 -0.70
N PRO A 190 5.90 25.84 0.39
CA PRO A 190 4.70 25.02 0.28
C PRO A 190 3.53 25.82 -0.30
N ARG A 191 3.07 25.47 -1.51
CA ARG A 191 2.01 26.13 -2.26
C ARG A 191 0.93 25.13 -2.69
N THR A 192 -0.09 25.65 -3.37
CA THR A 192 -1.17 24.85 -3.99
C THR A 192 -1.00 24.71 -5.50
N HIS A 193 0.03 25.35 -6.06
CA HIS A 193 0.39 25.45 -7.47
C HIS A 193 1.91 25.71 -7.56
N LEU A 194 2.53 25.41 -8.70
CA LEU A 194 3.96 25.57 -8.97
C LEU A 194 4.18 26.75 -9.92
N VAL A 195 4.96 27.75 -9.50
CA VAL A 195 5.31 28.93 -10.32
C VAL A 195 6.81 29.20 -10.25
N HIS A 196 7.38 29.12 -9.05
CA HIS A 196 8.79 29.39 -8.79
C HIS A 196 9.57 28.09 -8.58
N PRO A 197 10.89 28.07 -8.86
CA PRO A 197 11.73 26.88 -8.69
C PRO A 197 11.71 26.26 -7.29
N THR A 198 11.44 27.06 -6.25
CA THR A 198 11.35 26.62 -4.85
C THR A 198 9.91 26.36 -4.37
N ASP A 199 8.92 26.47 -5.25
CA ASP A 199 7.56 26.06 -4.91
C ASP A 199 7.48 24.53 -4.83
N VAL A 200 6.81 24.04 -3.80
CA VAL A 200 6.52 22.62 -3.60
C VAL A 200 5.04 22.46 -3.29
N VAL A 201 4.37 21.54 -3.97
CA VAL A 201 2.99 21.17 -3.65
C VAL A 201 3.00 19.84 -2.91
N ILE A 202 2.33 19.84 -1.75
CA ILE A 202 2.27 18.70 -0.84
C ILE A 202 0.80 18.46 -0.54
N PRO A 203 0.13 17.57 -1.28
CA PRO A 203 -1.22 17.14 -0.92
C PRO A 203 -1.20 16.56 0.49
N GLU A 204 -2.19 16.93 1.29
CA GLU A 204 -2.38 16.42 2.66
C GLU A 204 -3.83 15.94 2.77
N TYR A 205 -4.01 14.67 3.09
CA TYR A 205 -5.34 14.10 3.28
C TYR A 205 -5.36 13.11 4.44
N GLY A 206 -5.24 11.81 4.19
CA GLY A 206 -5.21 10.77 5.20
C GLY A 206 -3.95 10.86 6.07
N LEU A 207 -3.92 10.08 7.16
CA LEU A 207 -2.76 9.99 8.05
C LEU A 207 -1.93 8.75 7.67
N VAL A 208 -0.98 8.94 6.74
CA VAL A 208 -0.29 7.84 6.03
C VAL A 208 1.23 7.90 6.21
N GLY A 209 1.90 6.77 6.03
CA GLY A 209 3.35 6.56 6.13
C GLY A 209 4.16 6.98 4.90
N PHE A 210 3.64 7.88 4.07
CA PHE A 210 4.37 8.44 2.94
C PHE A 210 4.03 9.91 2.70
N VAL A 211 4.84 10.60 1.90
CA VAL A 211 4.59 11.97 1.45
C VAL A 211 4.82 12.07 -0.04
N ALA A 212 3.80 12.51 -0.78
CA ALA A 212 3.92 12.83 -2.20
C ALA A 212 4.27 14.32 -2.37
N LEU A 213 5.40 14.62 -3.02
CA LEU A 213 5.86 16.00 -3.27
C LEU A 213 5.95 16.29 -4.77
N TYR A 214 5.38 17.41 -5.18
CA TYR A 214 5.41 17.88 -6.56
C TYR A 214 6.26 19.15 -6.62
N CYS A 215 7.18 19.21 -7.58
CA CYS A 215 8.13 20.31 -7.71
C CYS A 215 8.57 20.45 -9.18
N HIS A 216 9.38 21.45 -9.47
CA HIS A 216 10.03 21.54 -10.78
C HIS A 216 11.03 20.39 -10.98
N PRO A 217 11.20 19.84 -12.20
CA PRO A 217 12.11 18.71 -12.44
C PRO A 217 13.54 18.95 -11.96
N GLU A 218 14.06 20.17 -12.10
CA GLU A 218 15.40 20.58 -11.69
C GLU A 218 15.56 20.61 -10.15
N ALA A 219 14.45 20.68 -9.41
CA ALA A 219 14.42 20.76 -7.96
C ALA A 219 14.40 19.39 -7.26
N ARG A 220 14.17 18.29 -7.98
CA ARG A 220 13.92 16.95 -7.41
C ARG A 220 15.01 16.48 -6.45
N ALA A 221 16.27 16.52 -6.90
CA ALA A 221 17.39 16.03 -6.11
C ALA A 221 17.58 16.85 -4.82
N HIS A 222 17.48 18.18 -4.93
CA HIS A 222 17.62 19.08 -3.79
C HIS A 222 16.46 18.89 -2.80
N LEU A 223 15.21 18.87 -3.30
CA LEU A 223 14.03 18.66 -2.46
C LEU A 223 14.07 17.31 -1.75
N ALA A 224 14.50 16.24 -2.44
CA ALA A 224 14.65 14.93 -1.83
C ALA A 224 15.70 14.96 -0.70
N ALA A 225 16.82 15.67 -0.89
CA ALA A 225 17.88 15.77 0.12
C ALA A 225 17.41 16.55 1.36
N ASP A 226 16.68 17.65 1.17
CA ASP A 226 16.11 18.40 2.30
C ASP A 226 15.03 17.58 3.01
N MET A 227 14.19 16.88 2.24
CA MET A 227 13.13 16.05 2.79
C MET A 227 13.69 14.90 3.64
N VAL A 228 14.76 14.23 3.20
CA VAL A 228 15.36 13.12 3.97
C VAL A 228 16.04 13.56 5.26
N SER A 229 16.38 14.85 5.38
CA SER A 229 16.93 15.41 6.61
C SER A 229 15.90 15.51 7.74
N LEU A 230 14.61 15.51 7.41
CA LEU A 230 13.52 15.70 8.36
C LEU A 230 13.38 14.47 9.29
N PRO A 231 13.13 14.68 10.60
CA PRO A 231 12.87 13.58 11.52
C PRO A 231 11.66 12.73 11.07
N GLY A 232 11.87 11.42 10.98
CA GLY A 232 10.81 10.46 10.61
C GLY A 232 10.72 10.11 9.13
N VAL A 233 11.46 10.81 8.27
CA VAL A 233 11.65 10.38 6.89
C VAL A 233 12.71 9.29 6.86
N ASP A 234 12.32 8.13 6.33
CA ASP A 234 13.21 6.97 6.20
C ASP A 234 14.01 7.08 4.90
N LEU A 235 13.27 7.10 3.79
CA LEU A 235 13.82 7.15 2.44
C LEU A 235 13.14 8.25 1.63
N THR A 236 13.89 8.86 0.71
CA THR A 236 13.31 9.65 -0.38
C THR A 236 13.70 9.07 -1.71
N LEU A 237 12.78 9.16 -2.67
CA LEU A 237 12.92 8.61 -4.01
C LEU A 237 12.56 9.67 -5.04
N TYR A 238 13.35 9.77 -6.09
CA TYR A 238 13.07 10.64 -7.23
C TYR A 238 13.58 10.03 -8.54
N LEU A 239 12.96 10.41 -9.65
CA LEU A 239 13.41 9.99 -10.98
C LEU A 239 14.61 10.84 -11.42
N GLU A 240 15.71 10.15 -11.72
CA GLU A 240 16.89 10.72 -12.36
C GLU A 240 16.76 10.65 -13.88
N GLU A 241 16.35 9.49 -14.39
CA GLU A 241 16.09 9.22 -15.82
C GLU A 241 14.74 8.50 -15.97
N ALA A 242 14.26 8.33 -17.20
CA ALA A 242 12.96 7.68 -17.46
C ALA A 242 12.87 6.24 -16.89
N ASN A 243 13.99 5.53 -16.83
CA ASN A 243 14.11 4.18 -16.31
C ASN A 243 15.08 4.07 -15.11
N SER A 244 15.27 5.17 -14.37
CA SER A 244 16.15 5.19 -13.19
C SER A 244 15.59 6.03 -12.05
N VAL A 245 15.60 5.43 -10.86
CA VAL A 245 15.26 6.08 -9.59
C VAL A 245 16.50 6.15 -8.70
N VAL A 246 16.69 7.30 -8.07
CA VAL A 246 17.64 7.48 -6.97
C VAL A 246 16.89 7.33 -5.65
N ILE A 247 17.52 6.63 -4.71
CA ILE A 247 17.05 6.43 -3.34
C ILE A 247 18.12 6.97 -2.41
N GLN A 248 17.70 7.67 -1.37
CA GLN A 248 18.61 8.16 -0.33
C GLN A 248 17.95 8.13 1.04
N ASN A 249 18.76 8.04 2.09
CA ASN A 249 18.33 8.03 3.47
C ASN A 249 19.02 9.13 4.30
N ARG A 250 18.59 9.27 5.55
CA ARG A 250 19.11 10.31 6.46
C ARG A 250 20.57 10.09 6.89
N GLN A 251 21.11 8.89 6.70
CA GLN A 251 22.51 8.58 7.00
C GLN A 251 23.47 9.05 5.90
N GLY A 252 22.94 9.75 4.88
CA GLY A 252 23.72 10.19 3.72
C GLY A 252 24.01 9.05 2.74
N GLN A 253 23.36 7.88 2.91
CA GLN A 253 23.51 6.81 1.96
C GLN A 253 22.68 7.10 0.69
N ARG A 254 23.20 6.70 -0.46
CA ARG A 254 22.58 6.89 -1.78
C ARG A 254 22.73 5.62 -2.61
N ALA A 255 21.65 5.21 -3.25
CA ALA A 255 21.62 4.11 -4.20
C ALA A 255 20.79 4.49 -5.43
N SER A 256 20.96 3.73 -6.51
CA SER A 256 20.13 3.85 -7.71
C SER A 256 19.60 2.51 -8.16
N ILE A 257 18.36 2.51 -8.64
CA ILE A 257 17.74 1.39 -9.34
C ILE A 257 17.58 1.81 -10.80
N ARG A 258 17.98 0.94 -11.71
CA ARG A 258 17.67 1.02 -13.14
C ARG A 258 16.99 -0.25 -13.58
N TRP A 259 16.21 -0.17 -14.65
CA TRP A 259 15.59 -1.33 -15.26
C TRP A 259 15.65 -1.27 -16.78
N ASP A 260 15.52 -2.43 -17.40
CA ASP A 260 15.45 -2.55 -18.85
C ASP A 260 14.06 -2.15 -19.36
N PHE A 261 13.88 -2.07 -20.68
CA PHE A 261 12.59 -1.66 -21.26
C PHE A 261 11.45 -2.61 -20.90
N GLN A 262 11.72 -3.92 -20.72
CA GLN A 262 10.72 -4.88 -20.27
C GLN A 262 10.54 -4.85 -18.74
N GLY A 263 11.50 -4.27 -18.03
CA GLY A 263 11.74 -4.30 -16.59
C GLY A 263 11.57 -5.68 -15.96
N THR A 264 12.10 -6.67 -16.66
CA THR A 264 12.37 -8.01 -16.13
C THR A 264 13.75 -8.07 -15.50
N THR A 265 14.66 -7.20 -15.96
CA THR A 265 16.03 -7.08 -15.46
C THR A 265 16.21 -5.71 -14.79
N TYR A 266 16.81 -5.74 -13.61
CA TYR A 266 17.14 -4.54 -12.84
C TYR A 266 18.65 -4.44 -12.65
N TRP A 267 19.12 -3.22 -12.42
CA TRP A 267 20.44 -2.93 -11.90
C TRP A 267 20.30 -2.15 -10.61
N TYR A 268 20.95 -2.63 -9.56
CA TYR A 268 21.04 -1.95 -8.28
C TYR A 268 22.48 -1.50 -8.05
N SER A 269 22.67 -0.19 -7.84
CA SER A 269 23.96 0.40 -7.52
C SER A 269 23.91 1.05 -6.15
N ALA A 270 24.72 0.55 -5.22
CA ALA A 270 24.91 1.12 -3.88
C ALA A 270 25.96 2.24 -3.94
N ASP A 271 25.64 3.33 -4.66
CA ASP A 271 26.57 4.40 -5.04
C ASP A 271 27.33 4.98 -3.83
N GLN A 272 26.63 5.16 -2.71
CA GLN A 272 27.15 5.60 -1.44
C GLN A 272 26.45 4.80 -0.33
N GLY A 273 26.81 3.52 -0.18
CA GLY A 273 26.21 2.65 0.82
C GLY A 273 24.92 1.96 0.36
N ASP A 274 24.55 0.91 1.08
CA ASP A 274 23.45 0.02 0.71
C ASP A 274 22.13 0.44 1.37
N VAL A 275 21.51 1.47 0.80
CA VAL A 275 20.28 2.10 1.32
C VAL A 275 19.14 1.09 1.52
N LEU A 276 19.04 0.11 0.63
CA LEU A 276 17.95 -0.87 0.62
C LEU A 276 18.32 -2.20 1.29
N GLY A 277 19.57 -2.37 1.74
CA GLY A 277 20.05 -3.61 2.35
C GLY A 277 20.15 -4.79 1.39
N LEU A 278 20.20 -4.53 0.07
CA LEU A 278 20.13 -5.58 -0.95
C LEU A 278 21.48 -6.25 -1.21
N VAL A 279 22.62 -5.59 -0.96
CA VAL A 279 23.94 -6.12 -1.35
C VAL A 279 24.21 -7.51 -0.77
N PRO A 280 24.04 -7.77 0.53
CA PRO A 280 24.28 -9.11 1.09
C PRO A 280 23.39 -10.19 0.46
N LEU A 281 22.14 -9.85 0.14
CA LEU A 281 21.22 -10.76 -0.53
C LEU A 281 21.69 -11.05 -1.97
N LEU A 282 22.08 -10.02 -2.71
CA LEU A 282 22.51 -10.16 -4.10
C LEU A 282 23.81 -10.98 -4.20
N GLU A 283 24.73 -10.80 -3.25
CA GLU A 283 25.95 -11.61 -3.15
C GLU A 283 25.63 -13.07 -2.82
N ALA A 284 24.71 -13.32 -1.88
CA ALA A 284 24.28 -14.68 -1.54
C ALA A 284 23.65 -15.44 -2.72
N TYR A 285 23.02 -14.71 -3.64
CA TYR A 285 22.43 -15.26 -4.86
C TYR A 285 23.35 -15.16 -6.09
N SER A 286 24.63 -14.81 -5.90
CA SER A 286 25.62 -14.71 -6.97
C SER A 286 25.20 -13.78 -8.13
N ALA A 287 24.54 -12.67 -7.81
CA ALA A 287 24.15 -11.68 -8.81
C ALA A 287 25.39 -11.10 -9.53
N GLU A 288 25.30 -10.97 -10.86
CA GLU A 288 26.40 -10.48 -11.68
C GLU A 288 26.69 -9.00 -11.37
N GLN A 289 27.88 -8.68 -10.86
CA GLN A 289 28.31 -7.30 -10.68
C GLN A 289 28.79 -6.72 -12.02
N THR A 290 28.12 -5.67 -12.47
CA THR A 290 28.43 -4.96 -13.73
C THR A 290 28.89 -3.54 -13.44
N ARG A 291 29.33 -2.82 -14.48
CA ARG A 291 29.61 -1.36 -14.38
C ARG A 291 28.39 -0.53 -13.97
N ARG A 292 27.17 -1.07 -14.09
CA ARG A 292 25.91 -0.41 -13.73
C ARG A 292 25.41 -0.80 -12.32
N GLY A 293 26.19 -1.60 -11.58
CA GLY A 293 25.78 -2.24 -10.34
C GLY A 293 25.45 -3.71 -10.51
N TYR A 294 24.83 -4.31 -9.49
CA TYR A 294 24.41 -5.71 -9.48
C TYR A 294 23.23 -5.89 -10.43
N ARG A 295 23.36 -6.82 -11.38
CA ARG A 295 22.31 -7.20 -12.33
C ARG A 295 21.41 -8.25 -11.71
N ILE A 296 20.10 -8.06 -11.83
CA ILE A 296 19.09 -8.83 -11.10
C ILE A 296 18.02 -9.34 -12.05
N HIS A 297 17.84 -10.66 -12.08
CA HIS A 297 16.70 -11.33 -12.71
C HIS A 297 15.56 -11.46 -11.69
N HIS A 298 14.69 -10.46 -11.67
CA HIS A 298 13.79 -10.21 -10.55
C HIS A 298 12.79 -11.33 -10.21
N PRO A 299 12.19 -12.07 -11.17
CA PRO A 299 11.25 -13.15 -10.82
C PRO A 299 11.87 -14.24 -9.94
N GLU A 300 13.18 -14.49 -10.06
CA GLU A 300 13.90 -15.53 -9.32
C GLU A 300 14.15 -15.15 -7.86
N LEU A 301 14.21 -13.85 -7.55
CA LEU A 301 14.47 -13.33 -6.21
C LEU A 301 13.23 -12.89 -5.44
N LEU A 302 12.05 -12.87 -6.06
CA LEU A 302 10.81 -12.36 -5.44
C LEU A 302 10.60 -12.90 -4.02
N ARG A 303 10.68 -14.22 -3.84
CA ARG A 303 10.46 -14.83 -2.53
C ARG A 303 11.46 -14.32 -1.48
N ALA A 304 12.73 -14.20 -1.84
CA ALA A 304 13.78 -13.75 -0.92
C ALA A 304 13.64 -12.26 -0.61
N LEU A 305 13.31 -11.45 -1.61
CA LEU A 305 13.02 -10.02 -1.45
C LEU A 305 11.83 -9.76 -0.52
N VAL A 306 10.88 -10.67 -0.42
CA VAL A 306 9.69 -10.48 0.45
C VAL A 306 9.91 -11.00 1.86
N LEU A 307 10.64 -12.11 2.02
CA LEU A 307 10.78 -12.79 3.31
C LEU A 307 12.02 -12.36 4.11
N HIS A 308 13.02 -11.76 3.47
CA HIS A 308 14.33 -11.52 4.08
C HIS A 308 14.82 -10.08 3.98
N GLN A 309 13.98 -9.14 3.53
CA GLN A 309 14.37 -7.74 3.36
C GLN A 309 13.44 -6.80 4.14
N PRO A 310 13.98 -5.67 4.62
CA PRO A 310 13.18 -4.65 5.32
C PRO A 310 12.17 -3.96 4.39
N TYR A 311 12.49 -3.90 3.09
CA TYR A 311 11.64 -3.32 2.05
C TYR A 311 11.21 -4.44 1.08
N PRO A 312 9.99 -5.00 1.23
CA PRO A 312 9.56 -6.15 0.46
C PRO A 312 9.41 -5.77 -1.01
N ASP A 313 9.96 -6.62 -1.89
CA ASP A 313 9.85 -6.52 -3.35
C ASP A 313 10.15 -5.12 -3.91
N THR A 314 11.13 -4.44 -3.28
CA THR A 314 11.29 -2.99 -3.43
C THR A 314 11.60 -2.56 -4.87
N LEU A 315 12.29 -3.38 -5.66
CA LEU A 315 12.67 -3.06 -7.04
C LEU A 315 11.43 -2.90 -7.93
N HIS A 316 10.52 -3.89 -7.89
CA HIS A 316 9.27 -3.84 -8.62
C HIS A 316 8.38 -2.68 -8.15
N ARG A 317 8.23 -2.49 -6.83
CA ARG A 317 7.36 -1.45 -6.27
C ARG A 317 7.83 -0.03 -6.62
N ILE A 318 9.14 0.22 -6.54
CA ILE A 318 9.73 1.50 -6.92
C ILE A 318 9.56 1.76 -8.42
N ARG A 319 9.77 0.74 -9.26
CA ARG A 319 9.51 0.84 -10.71
C ARG A 319 8.04 1.14 -10.99
N ALA A 320 7.10 0.45 -10.35
CA ALA A 320 5.67 0.65 -10.54
C ALA A 320 5.23 2.08 -10.18
N TRP A 321 5.81 2.65 -9.11
CA TRP A 321 5.66 4.06 -8.79
C TRP A 321 6.24 4.98 -9.88
N ALA A 322 7.49 4.72 -10.29
CA ALA A 322 8.21 5.51 -11.30
C ALA A 322 7.48 5.55 -12.65
N GLU A 323 7.03 4.41 -13.14
CA GLU A 323 6.29 4.28 -14.41
C GLU A 323 4.82 4.70 -14.29
N SER A 324 4.38 5.18 -13.12
CA SER A 324 3.03 5.71 -12.87
C SER A 324 1.91 4.71 -13.16
N TYR A 325 2.12 3.42 -12.87
CA TYR A 325 1.16 2.35 -13.22
C TYR A 325 -0.24 2.56 -12.68
N HIS A 326 -0.36 3.22 -11.52
CA HIS A 326 -1.59 3.25 -10.75
C HIS A 326 -2.14 4.67 -10.53
N VAL A 327 -1.38 5.71 -10.89
CA VAL A 327 -1.82 7.11 -10.72
C VAL A 327 -1.61 7.93 -11.99
N VAL A 328 -2.54 8.84 -12.28
CA VAL A 328 -2.43 9.76 -13.42
C VAL A 328 -1.43 10.89 -13.11
N ASN A 329 -1.44 11.41 -11.88
CA ASN A 329 -0.58 12.51 -11.45
C ASN A 329 0.48 12.01 -10.46
N ARG A 330 1.50 11.30 -10.96
CA ARG A 330 2.64 10.85 -10.16
C ARG A 330 3.41 12.04 -9.59
N CYS A 331 3.83 11.96 -8.34
CA CYS A 331 4.70 12.97 -7.72
C CYS A 331 6.12 12.94 -8.31
N ASP A 332 6.85 14.02 -8.06
CA ASP A 332 8.24 14.19 -8.52
C ASP A 332 9.25 13.60 -7.52
N VAL A 333 8.93 13.72 -6.23
CA VAL A 333 9.64 13.11 -5.11
C VAL A 333 8.61 12.41 -4.24
N VAL A 334 8.92 11.20 -3.79
CA VAL A 334 8.14 10.52 -2.76
C VAL A 334 9.03 10.23 -1.57
N ALA A 335 8.53 10.52 -0.37
CA ALA A 335 9.18 10.15 0.88
C ALA A 335 8.45 8.96 1.49
N SER A 336 9.18 7.88 1.79
CA SER A 336 8.71 6.84 2.70
C SER A 336 9.03 7.29 4.13
N LEU A 337 8.06 7.19 5.02
CA LEU A 337 8.25 7.50 6.43
C LEU A 337 8.65 6.22 7.18
N ALA A 338 9.46 6.39 8.22
CA ALA A 338 9.82 5.29 9.10
C ALA A 338 8.59 4.84 9.90
N PRO A 339 8.50 3.55 10.31
CA PRO A 339 7.48 3.10 11.25
C PRO A 339 7.42 4.01 12.48
N GLY A 340 6.20 4.37 12.89
CA GLY A 340 5.97 5.31 14.00
C GLY A 340 5.93 6.78 13.56
N TYR A 341 5.90 7.04 12.25
CA TYR A 341 5.65 8.35 11.70
C TYR A 341 4.54 8.32 10.66
N HIS A 342 3.81 9.43 10.56
CA HIS A 342 2.81 9.66 9.53
C HIS A 342 2.85 11.10 9.02
N TYR A 343 2.18 11.35 7.93
CA TYR A 343 1.88 12.68 7.43
C TYR A 343 0.44 12.73 6.93
N GLY A 344 -0.17 13.90 7.02
CA GLY A 344 -1.56 14.06 6.64
C GLY A 344 -2.16 15.40 7.04
N LYS A 345 -3.49 15.48 7.02
CA LYS A 345 -4.21 16.69 7.41
C LYS A 345 -4.29 16.76 8.96
N PRO A 346 -3.69 17.77 9.62
CA PRO A 346 -3.61 17.81 11.10
C PRO A 346 -4.97 17.76 11.80
N VAL A 347 -6.03 18.28 11.18
CA VAL A 347 -7.38 18.26 11.74
C VAL A 347 -7.90 16.85 12.02
N PHE A 348 -7.38 15.82 11.35
CA PHE A 348 -7.78 14.44 11.59
C PHE A 348 -7.21 13.89 12.90
N GLU A 349 -6.07 14.38 13.38
CA GLU A 349 -5.53 14.00 14.70
C GLU A 349 -6.41 14.50 15.86
N TRP A 350 -7.27 15.50 15.63
CA TRP A 350 -8.16 16.02 16.66
C TRP A 350 -9.38 15.12 16.91
N PHE A 351 -9.73 14.29 15.93
CA PHE A 351 -10.90 13.41 16.00
C PHE A 351 -10.53 11.94 16.16
N VAL A 352 -9.25 11.59 15.97
CA VAL A 352 -8.78 10.22 15.92
C VAL A 352 -7.45 10.10 16.66
N GLU A 353 -7.43 9.30 17.72
CA GLU A 353 -6.16 8.84 18.30
C GLU A 353 -5.60 7.73 17.40
N LEU A 354 -4.65 8.09 16.53
CA LEU A 354 -4.08 7.17 15.57
C LEU A 354 -3.17 6.15 16.27
N LYS A 355 -3.61 4.90 16.36
CA LYS A 355 -2.87 3.78 16.94
C LYS A 355 -1.86 3.17 15.98
N SER A 356 -2.07 3.33 14.68
CA SER A 356 -1.25 2.70 13.65
C SER A 356 -1.42 3.35 12.27
N THR A 357 -0.55 3.05 11.31
CA THR A 357 -0.67 3.58 9.94
C THR A 357 -0.11 2.60 8.90
N HIS A 358 -0.20 2.96 7.63
CA HIS A 358 0.35 2.22 6.49
C HIS A 358 0.77 3.22 5.39
N GLY A 359 1.35 2.75 4.29
CA GLY A 359 1.74 3.59 3.16
C GLY A 359 3.24 3.67 2.91
N GLY A 360 4.06 3.37 3.91
CA GLY A 360 5.51 3.30 3.79
C GLY A 360 6.00 2.17 2.88
N LEU A 361 7.29 2.19 2.59
CA LEU A 361 7.97 1.15 1.83
C LEU A 361 8.33 -0.06 2.71
N ASP A 362 8.33 0.12 4.03
CA ASP A 362 8.69 -0.89 5.02
C ASP A 362 7.77 -2.11 4.98
N TRP A 363 8.29 -3.23 5.47
CA TRP A 363 7.59 -4.51 5.44
C TRP A 363 6.22 -4.48 6.15
N SER A 364 6.13 -3.86 7.32
CA SER A 364 4.89 -3.86 8.11
C SER A 364 3.75 -3.10 7.43
N SER A 365 4.05 -1.95 6.81
CA SER A 365 3.10 -1.17 6.02
C SER A 365 2.70 -1.86 4.71
N SER A 366 3.59 -2.67 4.14
CA SER A 366 3.48 -3.14 2.76
C SER A 366 2.92 -4.55 2.62
N VAL A 367 3.14 -5.42 3.60
CA VAL A 367 2.78 -6.85 3.49
C VAL A 367 1.45 -7.14 4.17
N GLY A 368 0.42 -7.29 3.34
CA GLY A 368 -0.86 -7.86 3.70
C GLY A 368 -0.85 -9.39 3.59
N PHE A 369 -2.02 -10.00 3.64
CA PHE A 369 -2.18 -11.44 3.48
C PHE A 369 -3.14 -11.78 2.34
N ALA A 370 -3.07 -13.00 1.84
CA ALA A 370 -4.16 -13.67 1.14
C ALA A 370 -4.31 -15.08 1.70
N MET A 371 -5.54 -15.54 1.84
CA MET A 371 -5.87 -16.93 2.15
C MET A 371 -7.09 -17.33 1.34
N ALA A 372 -7.16 -18.60 0.97
CA ALA A 372 -8.24 -19.10 0.15
C ALA A 372 -8.64 -20.52 0.55
N THR A 373 -9.81 -20.95 0.08
CA THR A 373 -10.28 -22.34 0.24
C THR A 373 -9.50 -23.33 -0.64
N TRP A 374 -8.45 -22.85 -1.33
CA TRP A 374 -7.45 -23.61 -2.07
C TRP A 374 -6.05 -23.06 -1.75
N GLU A 375 -5.02 -23.82 -2.13
CA GLU A 375 -3.63 -23.42 -1.92
C GLU A 375 -3.24 -22.24 -2.83
N LEU A 376 -2.63 -21.21 -2.24
CA LEU A 376 -2.11 -20.04 -2.94
C LEU A 376 -0.58 -20.14 -3.08
N PRO A 377 0.03 -19.43 -4.05
CA PRO A 377 1.49 -19.28 -4.11
C PRO A 377 2.07 -18.80 -2.78
N ALA A 378 3.30 -19.22 -2.49
CA ALA A 378 3.97 -18.91 -1.21
C ALA A 378 4.18 -17.42 -0.94
N VAL A 379 4.21 -16.60 -1.99
CA VAL A 379 4.28 -15.14 -1.96
C VAL A 379 3.51 -14.63 -3.18
N LEU A 380 2.79 -13.53 -3.02
CA LEU A 380 2.06 -12.86 -4.09
C LEU A 380 2.39 -11.37 -4.12
N ARG A 381 2.34 -10.77 -5.30
CA ARG A 381 2.10 -9.33 -5.42
C ARG A 381 0.61 -9.05 -5.52
N ILE A 382 0.21 -7.86 -5.12
CA ILE A 382 -1.20 -7.48 -5.06
C ILE A 382 -1.92 -7.58 -6.41
N GLU A 383 -1.25 -7.28 -7.53
CA GLU A 383 -1.80 -7.41 -8.89
C GLU A 383 -2.04 -8.86 -9.33
N GLN A 384 -1.42 -9.83 -8.65
CA GLN A 384 -1.55 -11.27 -8.97
C GLN A 384 -2.66 -11.96 -8.17
N VAL A 385 -3.20 -11.29 -7.14
CA VAL A 385 -4.10 -11.94 -6.17
C VAL A 385 -5.38 -12.44 -6.83
N LEU A 386 -6.01 -11.62 -7.68
CA LEU A 386 -7.26 -12.03 -8.34
C LEU A 386 -7.04 -13.02 -9.49
N ASP A 387 -5.84 -13.05 -10.08
CA ASP A 387 -5.49 -14.03 -11.12
C ASP A 387 -5.49 -15.47 -10.55
N CYS A 388 -5.27 -15.61 -9.23
CA CYS A 388 -5.34 -16.88 -8.52
C CYS A 388 -6.76 -17.48 -8.45
N LEU A 389 -7.81 -16.70 -8.74
CA LEU A 389 -9.19 -17.23 -8.81
C LEU A 389 -9.37 -18.25 -9.94
N GLY A 390 -8.51 -18.22 -10.98
CA GLY A 390 -8.50 -19.22 -12.04
C GLY A 390 -8.14 -20.62 -11.54
N GLY A 391 -7.24 -20.71 -10.54
CA GLY A 391 -6.77 -21.98 -9.97
C GLY A 391 -7.83 -22.75 -9.17
N ALA A 392 -8.91 -22.09 -8.76
CA ALA A 392 -10.04 -22.71 -8.07
C ALA A 392 -10.91 -23.59 -9.00
N ARG A 393 -10.75 -23.48 -10.33
CA ARG A 393 -11.60 -24.17 -11.31
C ARG A 393 -11.16 -25.60 -11.64
N ASP A 394 -9.91 -25.97 -11.35
CA ASP A 394 -9.28 -27.17 -11.91
C ASP A 394 -8.99 -28.29 -10.89
N ARG A 395 -9.54 -28.26 -9.66
CA ARG A 395 -9.23 -29.31 -8.66
C ARG A 395 -10.44 -29.88 -7.92
N PRO A 396 -10.56 -31.22 -7.82
CA PRO A 396 -11.46 -31.86 -6.86
C PRO A 396 -10.96 -31.58 -5.43
N ARG A 397 -11.89 -31.37 -4.49
CA ARG A 397 -11.59 -31.06 -3.09
C ARG A 397 -10.78 -32.18 -2.43
N ALA A 398 -9.82 -31.80 -1.58
CA ALA A 398 -9.26 -32.72 -0.60
C ALA A 398 -10.38 -33.11 0.39
N SER A 399 -10.58 -34.42 0.53
CA SER A 399 -11.58 -35.08 1.38
C SER A 399 -11.35 -34.86 2.86
#